data_AF-A0A090D1Y9-F1
#
_entry.id   AF-A0A090D1Y9-F1
#
_cell.length_a   1.000
_cell.length_b   1.000
_cell.length_c   1.000
_cell.angle_alpha   90.00
_cell.angle_beta   90.00
_cell.angle_gamma   90.00
#
_symmetry.space_group_name_H-M   'P 1'
#
loop_
_entity.id
_entity.type
_entity.pdbx_description
1 polymer ?
#
loop_
_entity_poly.entity_id
_entity_poly.type
_entity_poly.pdbx_seq_one_letter_code
_entity_poly.pdbx_strand_id
1 'polypeptide(L)'
;MEGEELLVYLMEKGSIPKRLQEILKRFLADYISALKRIGKNESESVPLLKTYLDLVDSEIKEPYLFQPFHEKIVSPFNYYQFGLNLIRPLVNLDKSQVRGLEYLDQIESKLNRNENVILFSNHQTEPDPQAICLLLEKTHPKLAENMIFVAGHRVTTDPLAIPLSKGLNLFCIYSKKRIEHPPEEKMKKLQHNQRTIQKMSDLLSEGGKCIWVAPSGGRDRADEKGKIQLSFFDPQSIELFRLLKDKCRRPTHFYPLALSTYDLLPPPSSVDDELGEERLPKATPLFLFFGSELDLSSDEGSSIKTEIRKKRAEKIWNQINSQYRALTEN
;
A
#
# COMPACT_ATOMS: atom_id res chain seq x y z
N MET A 1 16.97 -12.11 25.55
CA MET A 1 15.93 -12.87 26.28
C MET A 1 14.55 -12.64 25.64
N GLU A 2 14.32 -11.46 25.09
CA GLU A 2 13.10 -10.95 24.44
C GLU A 2 12.70 -11.77 23.21
N GLY A 3 13.69 -12.19 22.40
CA GLY A 3 13.45 -13.06 21.25
C GLY A 3 12.91 -14.44 21.66
N GLU A 4 13.41 -15.02 22.75
CA GLU A 4 12.95 -16.33 23.25
C GLU A 4 11.52 -16.23 23.81
N GLU A 5 11.20 -15.15 24.52
CA GLU A 5 9.86 -14.88 25.03
C GLU A 5 8.81 -14.82 23.90
N LEU A 6 9.10 -14.11 22.80
CA LEU A 6 8.21 -14.01 21.65
C LEU A 6 8.02 -15.37 20.94
N LEU A 7 9.06 -16.21 20.91
CA LEU A 7 8.95 -17.55 20.35
C LEU A 7 8.08 -18.45 21.20
N VAL A 8 8.24 -18.44 22.52
CA VAL A 8 7.35 -19.18 23.43
C VAL A 8 5.91 -18.74 23.22
N TYR A 9 5.68 -17.43 23.19
CA TYR A 9 4.35 -16.86 22.97
C TYR A 9 3.73 -17.25 21.62
N LEU A 10 4.53 -17.30 20.56
CA LEU A 10 4.09 -17.80 19.25
C LEU A 10 3.71 -19.28 19.31
N MET A 11 4.50 -20.11 19.99
CA MET A 11 4.23 -21.56 20.11
C MET A 11 2.97 -21.86 20.93
N GLU A 12 2.56 -20.95 21.82
CA GLU A 12 1.28 -21.04 22.53
C GLU A 12 0.06 -20.81 21.61
N LYS A 13 0.24 -20.25 20.41
CA LYS A 13 -0.82 -20.04 19.41
C LYS A 13 -1.13 -21.30 18.63
N GLY A 14 -1.97 -22.16 19.21
CA GLY A 14 -2.32 -23.46 18.65
C GLY A 14 -3.07 -23.42 17.30
N SER A 15 -3.61 -22.28 16.86
CA SER A 15 -4.34 -22.19 15.59
C SER A 15 -3.48 -21.77 14.40
N ILE A 16 -2.28 -21.22 14.63
CA ILE A 16 -1.39 -20.78 13.55
C ILE A 16 -0.76 -22.03 12.88
N PRO A 17 -0.94 -22.25 11.56
CA PRO A 17 -0.33 -23.37 10.86
C PRO A 17 1.19 -23.33 10.91
N LYS A 18 1.83 -24.51 10.94
CA LYS A 18 3.30 -24.65 11.06
C LYS A 18 4.10 -23.78 10.09
N ARG A 19 3.66 -23.68 8.82
CA ARG A 19 4.33 -22.83 7.82
C ARG A 19 4.32 -21.36 8.24
N LEU A 20 3.18 -20.83 8.69
CA LEU A 20 3.07 -19.45 9.15
C LEU A 20 3.84 -19.23 10.45
N GLN A 21 3.92 -20.22 11.33
CA GLN A 21 4.78 -20.16 12.52
C GLN A 21 6.25 -19.97 12.15
N GLU A 22 6.77 -20.69 11.14
CA GLU A 22 8.15 -20.51 10.68
C GLU A 22 8.40 -19.11 10.09
N ILE A 23 7.45 -18.59 9.32
CA ILE A 23 7.52 -17.23 8.77
C ILE A 23 7.51 -16.19 9.89
N LEU A 24 6.59 -16.32 10.86
CA LEU A 24 6.49 -15.42 12.00
C LEU A 24 7.74 -15.49 12.88
N LYS A 25 8.28 -16.68 13.13
CA LYS A 25 9.53 -16.87 13.87
C LYS A 25 10.67 -16.06 13.24
N ARG A 26 10.84 -16.13 11.92
CA ARG A 26 11.86 -15.35 11.20
C ARG A 26 11.56 -13.86 11.27
N PHE A 27 10.32 -13.45 10.97
CA PHE A 27 9.89 -12.06 11.03
C PHE A 27 10.18 -11.43 12.40
N LEU A 28 9.82 -12.10 13.50
CA LEU A 28 10.07 -11.60 14.86
C LEU A 28 11.56 -11.47 15.16
N ALA A 29 12.37 -12.46 14.77
CA ALA A 29 13.82 -12.41 14.95
C ALA A 29 14.46 -11.27 14.16
N ASP A 30 14.05 -11.07 12.91
CA ASP A 30 14.53 -9.99 12.04
C ASP A 30 14.07 -8.62 12.52
N TYR A 31 12.83 -8.50 13.00
CA TYR A 31 12.29 -7.27 13.57
C TYR A 31 13.12 -6.81 14.76
N ILE A 32 13.34 -7.71 15.74
CA ILE A 32 14.17 -7.42 16.92
C ILE A 32 15.61 -7.10 16.51
N SER A 33 16.17 -7.84 15.55
CA SER A 33 17.52 -7.59 15.04
C SER A 33 17.64 -6.23 14.35
N ALA A 34 16.62 -5.81 13.60
CA ALA A 34 16.57 -4.51 12.95
C ALA A 34 16.59 -3.37 13.98
N LEU A 35 15.82 -3.48 15.08
CA LEU A 35 15.81 -2.50 16.17
C LEU A 35 17.17 -2.41 16.87
N LYS A 36 17.78 -3.56 17.18
CA LYS A 36 19.12 -3.62 17.80
C LYS A 36 20.17 -2.91 16.98
N ARG A 37 20.17 -3.10 15.66
CA ARG A 37 21.14 -2.48 14.75
C ARG A 37 21.08 -0.96 14.75
N ILE A 38 19.91 -0.38 15.03
CA ILE A 38 19.73 1.08 15.11
C ILE A 38 19.72 1.61 16.55
N GLY A 39 20.07 0.78 17.53
CA GLY A 39 20.15 1.17 18.93
C GLY A 39 18.80 1.49 19.59
N LYS A 40 17.68 1.02 19.03
CA LYS A 40 16.36 1.12 19.67
C LYS A 40 16.18 -0.01 20.69
N ASN A 41 15.51 0.30 21.80
CA ASN A 41 15.17 -0.66 22.83
C ASN A 41 14.10 -1.64 22.31
N GLU A 42 14.50 -2.88 22.04
CA GLU A 42 13.60 -3.89 21.47
C GLU A 42 12.48 -4.31 22.43
N SER A 43 12.70 -4.17 23.75
CA SER A 43 11.72 -4.57 24.77
C SER A 43 10.42 -3.76 24.68
N GLU A 44 10.49 -2.52 24.19
CA GLU A 44 9.32 -1.65 23.97
C GLU A 44 8.40 -2.18 22.87
N SER A 45 8.95 -2.98 21.93
CA SER A 45 8.18 -3.56 20.83
C SER A 45 7.59 -4.94 21.18
N VAL A 46 8.01 -5.59 22.27
CA VAL A 46 7.52 -6.93 22.65
C VAL A 46 6.00 -6.97 22.86
N PRO A 47 5.36 -6.05 23.62
CA PRO A 47 3.91 -6.06 23.79
C PRO A 47 3.17 -5.91 22.46
N LEU A 48 3.67 -5.04 21.59
CA LEU A 48 3.10 -4.79 20.28
C LEU A 48 3.19 -6.02 19.35
N LEU A 49 4.33 -6.71 19.38
CA LEU A 49 4.52 -7.96 18.63
C LEU A 49 3.65 -9.09 19.17
N LYS A 50 3.43 -9.17 20.48
CA LYS A 50 2.43 -10.11 21.06
C LYS A 50 1.02 -9.82 20.58
N THR A 51 0.61 -8.54 20.58
CA THR A 51 -0.68 -8.12 20.01
C THR A 51 -0.79 -8.48 18.53
N TYR A 52 0.28 -8.31 17.74
CA TYR A 52 0.28 -8.75 16.35
C TYR A 52 0.02 -10.26 16.21
N LEU A 53 0.67 -11.08 17.04
CA LEU A 53 0.45 -12.53 17.06
C LEU A 53 -0.97 -12.91 17.48
N ASP A 54 -1.57 -12.20 18.44
CA ASP A 54 -2.98 -12.37 18.83
C ASP A 54 -3.93 -12.09 17.67
N LEU A 55 -3.69 -11.00 16.94
CA LEU A 55 -4.51 -10.61 15.81
C LEU A 55 -4.39 -11.60 14.64
N VAL A 56 -3.20 -12.12 14.37
CA VAL A 56 -2.98 -13.17 13.37
C VAL A 56 -3.68 -14.48 13.78
N ASP A 57 -3.54 -14.91 15.03
CA ASP A 57 -4.21 -16.11 15.55
C ASP A 57 -5.75 -15.97 15.47
N SER A 58 -6.27 -14.79 15.82
CA SER A 58 -7.69 -14.47 15.68
C SER A 58 -8.16 -14.51 14.22
N GLU A 59 -7.36 -13.96 13.29
CA GLU A 59 -7.70 -13.93 11.86
C GLU A 59 -7.72 -15.33 11.25
N ILE A 60 -6.88 -16.24 11.73
CA ILE A 60 -6.88 -17.63 11.28
C ILE A 60 -8.11 -18.38 11.81
N LYS A 61 -8.53 -18.09 13.05
CA LYS A 61 -9.73 -18.69 13.66
C LYS A 61 -11.02 -18.18 13.02
N GLU A 62 -11.08 -16.88 12.75
CA GLU A 62 -12.24 -16.20 12.19
C GLU A 62 -11.80 -15.16 11.13
N PRO A 63 -11.66 -15.60 9.86
CA PRO A 63 -11.19 -14.73 8.79
C PRO A 63 -12.13 -13.54 8.51
N TYR A 64 -11.56 -12.36 8.45
CA TYR A 64 -12.26 -11.13 8.12
C TYR A 64 -12.54 -11.03 6.62
N LEU A 65 -13.81 -10.87 6.26
CA LEU A 65 -14.22 -10.73 4.87
C LEU A 65 -14.26 -9.27 4.43
N PHE A 66 -13.24 -8.85 3.67
CA PHE A 66 -13.20 -7.53 3.04
C PHE A 66 -14.33 -7.34 2.02
N GLN A 67 -15.07 -6.25 2.17
CA GLN A 67 -16.08 -5.81 1.22
C GLN A 67 -15.42 -5.06 0.04
N PRO A 68 -16.14 -4.85 -1.10
CA PRO A 68 -15.64 -4.04 -2.22
C PRO A 68 -15.03 -2.70 -1.81
N PHE A 69 -15.65 -2.03 -0.84
CA PHE A 69 -15.08 -0.91 -0.11
C PHE A 69 -15.03 -1.25 1.37
N HIS A 70 -13.86 -1.07 1.97
CA HIS A 70 -13.59 -1.31 3.38
C HIS A 70 -13.25 0.02 4.04
N GLU A 71 -13.95 0.35 5.12
CA GLU A 71 -13.65 1.50 5.97
C GLU A 71 -12.75 1.04 7.11
N LYS A 72 -11.75 1.86 7.46
CA LYS A 72 -10.80 1.51 8.53
C LYS A 72 -11.54 1.22 9.85
N ILE A 73 -11.08 0.21 10.57
CA ILE A 73 -11.63 -0.17 11.87
C ILE A 73 -10.81 0.51 12.97
N VAL A 74 -11.44 1.46 13.68
CA VAL A 74 -10.83 2.18 14.81
C VAL A 74 -11.43 1.80 16.18
N SER A 75 -12.50 1.00 16.19
CA SER A 75 -13.20 0.53 17.39
C SER A 75 -13.78 -0.88 17.14
N PRO A 76 -13.80 -1.79 18.13
CA PRO A 76 -13.31 -1.62 19.51
C PRO A 76 -11.79 -1.63 19.64
N PHE A 77 -11.08 -2.07 18.60
CA PHE A 77 -9.62 -2.03 18.51
C PHE A 77 -9.19 -1.07 17.40
N ASN A 78 -8.19 -0.24 17.67
CA ASN A 78 -7.71 0.74 16.70
C ASN A 78 -6.64 0.14 15.78
N TYR A 79 -7.09 -0.52 14.70
CA TYR A 79 -6.21 -1.16 13.72
C TYR A 79 -5.34 -0.14 12.96
N TYR A 80 -5.84 1.09 12.75
CA TYR A 80 -5.07 2.16 12.11
C TYR A 80 -3.83 2.49 12.94
N GLN A 81 -4.02 2.84 14.21
CA GLN A 81 -2.92 3.18 15.10
C GLN A 81 -2.00 1.99 15.36
N PHE A 82 -2.55 0.78 15.49
CA PHE A 82 -1.77 -0.44 15.61
C PHE A 82 -0.83 -0.63 14.41
N GLY A 83 -1.35 -0.51 13.18
CA GLY A 83 -0.55 -0.63 11.96
C GLY A 83 0.58 0.39 11.90
N LEU A 84 0.31 1.66 12.22
CA LEU A 84 1.35 2.69 12.30
C LEU A 84 2.40 2.38 13.37
N ASN A 85 1.96 1.94 14.55
CA ASN A 85 2.86 1.61 15.65
C ASN A 85 3.73 0.39 15.33
N LEU A 86 3.23 -0.58 14.56
CA LEU A 86 4.01 -1.75 14.17
C LEU A 86 5.13 -1.38 13.18
N ILE A 87 4.90 -0.41 12.31
CA ILE A 87 5.87 0.02 11.30
C ILE A 87 6.85 1.06 11.85
N ARG A 88 6.39 2.00 12.69
CA ARG A 88 7.17 3.14 13.20
C ARG A 88 8.55 2.78 13.78
N PRO A 89 8.72 1.71 14.59
CA PRO A 89 10.03 1.34 15.12
C PRO A 89 11.06 1.02 14.03
N LEU A 90 10.63 0.51 12.88
CA LEU A 90 11.48 0.19 11.73
C LEU A 90 11.79 1.43 10.86
N VAL A 91 11.16 2.57 11.11
CA VAL A 91 11.38 3.78 10.31
C VAL A 91 12.34 4.72 11.01
N ASN A 92 13.39 5.13 10.29
CA ASN A 92 14.27 6.21 10.72
C ASN A 92 13.66 7.56 10.30
N LEU A 93 12.69 8.04 11.08
CA LEU A 93 11.93 9.26 10.76
C LEU A 93 12.83 10.50 10.63
N ASP A 94 13.92 10.60 11.39
CA ASP A 94 14.84 11.74 11.35
C ASP A 94 15.61 11.83 10.01
N LYS A 95 15.77 10.69 9.33
CA LYS A 95 16.40 10.61 8.00
C LYS A 95 15.39 10.41 6.87
N SER A 96 14.11 10.31 7.20
CA SER A 96 13.03 10.23 6.21
C SER A 96 12.67 11.61 5.68
N GLN A 97 12.12 11.68 4.47
CA GLN A 97 11.75 12.97 3.86
C GLN A 97 10.48 12.86 3.04
N VAL A 98 9.68 13.93 3.07
CA VAL A 98 8.60 14.17 2.10
C VAL A 98 9.02 15.36 1.24
N ARG A 99 9.07 15.16 -0.08
CA ARG A 99 9.33 16.21 -1.08
C ARG A 99 8.05 16.58 -1.82
N GLY A 100 8.01 17.79 -2.37
CA GLY A 100 6.83 18.32 -3.07
C GLY A 100 5.69 18.71 -2.12
N LEU A 101 6.03 19.28 -0.96
CA LEU A 101 5.05 19.70 0.05
C LEU A 101 4.08 20.74 -0.54
N GLU A 102 4.53 21.59 -1.45
CA GLU A 102 3.70 22.55 -2.16
C GLU A 102 2.58 21.91 -2.99
N TYR A 103 2.79 20.68 -3.49
CA TYR A 103 1.76 19.93 -4.21
C TYR A 103 0.85 19.18 -3.25
N LEU A 104 1.39 18.76 -2.11
CA LEU A 104 0.62 18.15 -1.03
C LEU A 104 -0.37 19.15 -0.41
N ASP A 105 0.05 20.40 -0.19
CA ASP A 105 -0.82 21.49 0.26
C ASP A 105 -1.93 21.78 -0.77
N GLN A 106 -1.62 21.71 -2.07
CA GLN A 106 -2.61 21.84 -3.14
C GLN A 106 -3.62 20.69 -3.14
N ILE A 107 -3.15 19.46 -2.91
CA ILE A 107 -4.00 18.27 -2.76
C ILE A 107 -4.98 18.48 -1.61
N GLU A 108 -4.52 18.90 -0.43
CA GLU A 108 -5.41 19.18 0.70
C GLU A 108 -6.37 20.34 0.41
N SER A 109 -5.92 21.41 -0.24
CA SER A 109 -6.79 22.52 -0.65
C SER A 109 -7.94 22.05 -1.55
N LYS A 110 -7.66 21.18 -2.53
CA LYS A 110 -8.67 20.59 -3.43
C LYS A 110 -9.66 19.72 -2.66
N LEU A 111 -9.16 18.86 -1.77
CA LEU A 111 -10.00 18.00 -0.93
C LEU A 111 -10.90 18.84 0.00
N ASN A 112 -10.41 19.94 0.56
CA ASN A 112 -11.19 20.88 1.38
C ASN A 112 -12.29 21.60 0.59
N ARG A 113 -12.13 21.74 -0.74
CA ARG A 113 -13.20 22.19 -1.67
C ARG A 113 -14.16 21.08 -2.08
N ASN A 114 -14.07 19.91 -1.44
CA ASN A 114 -14.85 18.71 -1.76
C ASN A 114 -14.61 18.20 -3.20
N GLU A 115 -13.44 18.49 -3.76
CA GLU A 115 -12.94 17.92 -5.01
C GLU A 115 -12.25 16.57 -4.71
N ASN A 116 -12.01 15.75 -5.73
CA ASN A 116 -11.33 14.46 -5.57
C ASN A 116 -9.88 14.52 -6.05
N VAL A 117 -9.05 13.65 -5.49
CA VAL A 117 -7.65 13.46 -5.88
C VAL A 117 -7.37 11.98 -6.11
N ILE A 118 -6.70 11.66 -7.20
CA ILE A 118 -6.15 10.34 -7.49
C ILE A 118 -4.63 10.45 -7.54
N LEU A 119 -3.95 9.68 -6.69
CA LEU A 119 -2.50 9.54 -6.66
C LEU A 119 -2.09 8.33 -7.48
N PHE A 120 -1.41 8.54 -8.60
CA PHE A 120 -0.71 7.48 -9.32
C PHE A 120 0.67 7.28 -8.72
N SER A 121 0.97 6.06 -8.32
CA SER A 121 2.19 5.77 -7.56
C SER A 121 2.92 4.55 -8.07
N ASN A 122 4.24 4.48 -7.84
CA ASN A 122 4.88 3.17 -7.75
C ASN A 122 4.50 2.49 -6.42
N HIS A 123 4.90 1.23 -6.23
CA HIS A 123 4.58 0.44 -5.05
C HIS A 123 5.76 -0.48 -4.77
N GLN A 124 6.27 -0.54 -3.54
CA GLN A 124 7.49 -1.29 -3.22
C GLN A 124 7.28 -2.34 -2.14
N THR A 125 6.44 -2.07 -1.14
CA THR A 125 6.24 -2.97 0.01
C THR A 125 4.76 -3.10 0.37
N GLU A 126 4.36 -4.20 1.00
CA GLU A 126 2.99 -4.35 1.51
C GLU A 126 2.56 -3.18 2.44
N PRO A 127 3.40 -2.73 3.40
CA PRO A 127 3.06 -1.61 4.27
C PRO A 127 3.31 -0.21 3.67
N ASP A 128 3.32 -0.07 2.34
CA ASP A 128 3.37 1.26 1.70
C ASP A 128 2.28 2.22 2.20
N PRO A 129 1.01 1.78 2.40
CA PRO A 129 0.00 2.65 3.01
C PRO A 129 0.39 3.16 4.40
N GLN A 130 0.91 2.29 5.26
CA GLN A 130 1.38 2.69 6.59
C GLN A 130 2.58 3.62 6.50
N ALA A 131 3.51 3.37 5.58
CA ALA A 131 4.65 4.26 5.32
C ALA A 131 4.19 5.66 4.90
N ILE A 132 3.23 5.75 3.97
CA ILE A 132 2.63 7.02 3.54
C ILE A 132 1.97 7.72 4.73
N CYS A 133 1.06 7.04 5.44
CA CYS A 133 0.34 7.63 6.57
C CYS A 133 1.30 8.10 7.68
N LEU A 134 2.34 7.31 7.99
CA LEU A 134 3.33 7.62 9.02
C LEU A 134 4.13 8.88 8.69
N LEU A 135 4.58 9.04 7.44
CA LEU A 135 5.35 10.21 7.03
C LEU A 135 4.50 11.48 6.95
N LEU A 136 3.19 11.34 6.79
CA LEU A 136 2.26 12.47 6.71
C LEU A 136 1.62 12.84 8.05
N GLU A 137 1.70 11.98 9.08
CA GLU A 137 0.91 12.08 10.32
C GLU A 137 1.04 13.42 11.07
N LYS A 138 2.19 14.11 10.97
CA LYS A 138 2.43 15.37 11.69
C LYS A 138 1.99 16.59 10.90
N THR A 139 2.08 16.52 9.57
CA THR A 139 1.88 17.67 8.68
C THR A 139 0.53 17.65 7.98
N HIS A 140 0.05 16.48 7.57
CA HIS A 140 -1.17 16.28 6.80
C HIS A 140 -1.99 15.10 7.38
N PRO A 141 -2.31 15.09 8.70
CA PRO A 141 -2.94 13.95 9.37
C PRO A 141 -4.31 13.60 8.78
N LYS A 142 -5.11 14.61 8.42
CA LYS A 142 -6.45 14.38 7.85
C LYS A 142 -6.37 13.68 6.50
N LEU A 143 -5.43 14.08 5.65
CA LEU A 143 -5.15 13.39 4.39
C LEU A 143 -4.69 11.95 4.65
N ALA A 144 -3.68 11.77 5.51
CA ALA A 144 -3.13 10.46 5.86
C ALA A 144 -4.22 9.49 6.35
N GLU A 145 -5.09 9.96 7.24
CA GLU A 145 -6.13 9.15 7.87
C GLU A 145 -7.31 8.79 6.94
N ASN A 146 -7.60 9.64 5.95
CA ASN A 146 -8.77 9.50 5.09
C ASN A 146 -8.42 9.01 3.68
N MET A 147 -7.13 8.84 3.37
CA MET A 147 -6.70 8.26 2.09
C MET A 147 -7.29 6.86 1.90
N ILE A 148 -7.73 6.57 0.68
CA ILE A 148 -8.28 5.28 0.27
C ILE A 148 -7.27 4.58 -0.63
N PHE A 149 -6.89 3.36 -0.28
CA PHE A 149 -5.88 2.60 -1.03
C PHE A 149 -6.55 1.55 -1.91
N VAL A 150 -6.20 1.50 -3.19
CA VAL A 150 -6.60 0.39 -4.06
C VAL A 150 -5.75 -0.82 -3.71
N ALA A 151 -6.37 -1.81 -3.05
CA ALA A 151 -5.69 -2.97 -2.49
C ALA A 151 -5.99 -4.23 -3.30
N GLY A 152 -4.93 -5.01 -3.55
CA GLY A 152 -5.02 -6.30 -4.22
C GLY A 152 -5.39 -7.43 -3.26
N HIS A 153 -5.80 -8.56 -3.84
CA HIS A 153 -6.23 -9.76 -3.13
C HIS A 153 -5.31 -10.20 -1.97
N ARG A 154 -3.98 -10.19 -2.15
CA ARG A 154 -3.02 -10.72 -1.14
C ARG A 154 -3.16 -10.04 0.22
N VAL A 155 -3.19 -8.71 0.27
CA VAL A 155 -3.27 -7.97 1.55
C VAL A 155 -4.65 -8.07 2.21
N THR A 156 -5.64 -8.59 1.49
CA THR A 156 -7.00 -8.84 1.99
C THR A 156 -7.27 -10.31 2.34
N THR A 157 -6.31 -11.22 2.11
CA THR A 157 -6.47 -12.66 2.38
C THR A 157 -5.30 -13.31 3.11
N ASP A 158 -4.11 -12.70 3.11
CA ASP A 158 -2.99 -13.18 3.92
C ASP A 158 -3.22 -12.79 5.39
N PRO A 159 -3.39 -13.75 6.33
CA PRO A 159 -3.64 -13.45 7.74
C PRO A 159 -2.52 -12.62 8.39
N LEU A 160 -1.31 -12.62 7.81
CA LEU A 160 -0.21 -11.78 8.29
C LEU A 160 -0.38 -10.30 7.89
N ALA A 161 -1.06 -10.02 6.78
CA ALA A 161 -1.30 -8.66 6.29
C ALA A 161 -2.61 -8.07 6.80
N ILE A 162 -3.63 -8.90 7.01
CA ILE A 162 -5.00 -8.44 7.34
C ILE A 162 -5.07 -7.52 8.56
N PRO A 163 -4.35 -7.75 9.67
CA PRO A 163 -4.36 -6.81 10.80
C PRO A 163 -3.97 -5.39 10.41
N LEU A 164 -3.00 -5.24 9.49
CA LEU A 164 -2.59 -3.92 8.98
C LEU A 164 -3.64 -3.36 8.00
N SER A 165 -4.19 -4.20 7.13
CA SER A 165 -5.21 -3.83 6.14
C SER A 165 -6.52 -3.36 6.79
N LYS A 166 -6.95 -3.97 7.91
CA LYS A 166 -8.15 -3.55 8.66
C LYS A 166 -8.05 -2.11 9.15
N GLY A 167 -6.83 -1.59 9.32
CA GLY A 167 -6.56 -0.23 9.75
C GLY A 167 -6.65 0.83 8.65
N LEU A 168 -6.92 0.47 7.40
CA LEU A 168 -6.91 1.40 6.26
C LEU A 168 -8.29 1.49 5.61
N ASN A 169 -8.52 2.54 4.82
CA ASN A 169 -9.67 2.57 3.90
C ASN A 169 -9.23 1.93 2.58
N LEU A 170 -9.94 0.92 2.10
CA LEU A 170 -9.52 0.13 0.94
C LEU A 170 -10.60 0.02 -0.12
N PHE A 171 -10.20 0.12 -1.39
CA PHE A 171 -10.93 -0.51 -2.49
C PHE A 171 -10.32 -1.87 -2.77
N CYS A 172 -11.07 -2.93 -2.50
CA CYS A 172 -10.57 -4.30 -2.55
C CYS A 172 -10.79 -4.87 -3.95
N ILE A 173 -9.73 -5.08 -4.72
CA ILE A 173 -9.81 -5.59 -6.09
C ILE A 173 -9.00 -6.88 -6.28
N TYR A 174 -9.47 -7.72 -7.19
CA TYR A 174 -8.65 -8.78 -7.76
C TYR A 174 -7.79 -8.21 -8.89
N SER A 175 -6.47 -8.42 -8.81
CA SER A 175 -5.57 -8.04 -9.91
C SER A 175 -5.80 -8.92 -11.14
N LYS A 176 -5.38 -8.46 -12.32
CA LYS A 176 -5.46 -9.25 -13.57
C LYS A 176 -4.91 -10.66 -13.41
N LYS A 177 -3.76 -10.80 -12.73
CA LYS A 177 -3.13 -12.11 -12.45
C LYS A 177 -4.01 -13.04 -11.61
N ARG A 178 -4.81 -12.50 -10.68
CA ARG A 178 -5.65 -13.29 -9.74
C ARG A 178 -7.09 -13.48 -10.21
N ILE A 179 -7.59 -12.66 -11.15
CA ILE A 179 -8.92 -12.85 -11.75
C ILE A 179 -9.00 -14.15 -12.54
N GLU A 180 -7.93 -14.50 -13.25
CA GLU A 180 -7.88 -15.69 -14.10
C GLU A 180 -7.72 -17.00 -13.32
N HIS A 181 -7.33 -16.94 -12.03
CA HIS A 181 -6.97 -18.11 -11.24
C HIS A 181 -7.64 -18.16 -9.85
N PRO A 182 -8.36 -19.24 -9.48
CA PRO A 182 -8.69 -20.36 -10.37
C PRO A 182 -9.88 -19.99 -11.30
N PRO A 183 -9.98 -20.57 -12.52
CA PRO A 183 -10.93 -20.14 -13.56
C PRO A 183 -12.41 -20.20 -13.15
N GLU A 184 -12.78 -21.14 -12.30
CA GLU A 184 -14.14 -21.33 -11.79
C GLU A 184 -14.63 -20.14 -10.93
N GLU A 185 -13.71 -19.36 -10.36
CA GLU A 185 -14.04 -18.17 -9.58
C GLU A 185 -14.01 -16.88 -10.42
N LYS A 186 -13.58 -16.96 -11.68
CA LYS A 186 -13.36 -15.78 -12.54
C LYS A 186 -14.59 -14.86 -12.60
N MET A 187 -15.77 -15.44 -12.82
CA MET A 187 -17.01 -14.66 -12.89
C MET A 187 -17.33 -13.94 -11.57
N LYS A 188 -17.13 -14.60 -10.43
CA LYS A 188 -17.34 -13.99 -9.10
C LYS A 188 -16.35 -12.85 -8.86
N LYS A 189 -15.08 -13.04 -9.24
CA LYS A 189 -14.02 -12.02 -9.12
C LYS A 189 -14.27 -10.81 -10.01
N LEU A 190 -14.75 -11.03 -11.24
CA LEU A 190 -15.16 -9.95 -12.14
C LEU A 190 -16.34 -9.16 -11.58
N GLN A 191 -17.37 -9.84 -11.06
CA GLN A 191 -18.51 -9.19 -10.40
C GLN A 191 -18.09 -8.40 -9.15
N HIS A 192 -17.15 -8.92 -8.37
CA HIS A 192 -16.56 -8.20 -7.23
C HIS A 192 -15.86 -6.91 -7.67
N ASN A 193 -15.01 -6.97 -8.70
CA ASN A 193 -14.34 -5.79 -9.23
C ASN A 193 -15.33 -4.78 -9.82
N GLN A 194 -16.38 -5.24 -10.50
CA GLN A 194 -17.44 -4.37 -11.02
C GLN A 194 -18.15 -3.61 -9.89
N ARG A 195 -18.52 -4.30 -8.80
CA ARG A 195 -19.10 -3.68 -7.60
C ARG A 195 -18.14 -2.68 -6.96
N THR A 196 -16.84 -3.00 -6.94
CA THR A 196 -15.81 -2.11 -6.40
C THR A 196 -15.68 -0.82 -7.22
N ILE A 197 -15.65 -0.94 -8.55
CA ILE A 197 -15.63 0.23 -9.46
C ILE A 197 -16.90 1.07 -9.31
N GLN A 198 -18.06 0.45 -9.14
CA GLN A 198 -19.30 1.17 -8.88
C GLN A 198 -19.20 1.96 -7.58
N LYS A 199 -18.78 1.33 -6.48
CA LYS A 199 -18.62 2.00 -5.19
C LYS A 199 -17.59 3.13 -5.24
N MET A 200 -16.52 2.96 -6.02
CA MET A 200 -15.55 4.02 -6.28
C MET A 200 -16.18 5.21 -7.01
N SER A 201 -17.00 4.96 -8.04
CA SER A 201 -17.75 6.00 -8.75
C SER A 201 -18.72 6.74 -7.83
N ASP A 202 -19.39 6.03 -6.93
CA ASP A 202 -20.33 6.61 -5.97
C ASP A 202 -19.60 7.53 -4.99
N LEU A 203 -18.50 7.05 -4.40
CA LEU A 203 -17.67 7.83 -3.46
C LEU A 203 -17.04 9.07 -4.12
N LEU A 204 -16.54 8.95 -5.35
CA LEU A 204 -16.05 10.11 -6.10
C LEU A 204 -17.18 11.10 -6.44
N SER A 205 -18.42 10.64 -6.56
CA SER A 205 -19.58 11.54 -6.77
C SER A 205 -19.95 12.31 -5.50
N GLU A 206 -19.72 11.73 -4.32
CA GLU A 206 -19.84 12.44 -3.03
C GLU A 206 -18.85 13.61 -2.95
N GLY A 207 -17.60 13.38 -3.39
CA GLY A 207 -16.51 14.36 -3.35
C GLY A 207 -15.58 14.19 -2.14
N GLY A 208 -14.49 14.96 -2.13
CA GLY A 208 -13.55 15.00 -1.01
C GLY A 208 -12.74 13.71 -0.82
N LYS A 209 -12.62 12.86 -1.85
CA LYS A 209 -11.91 11.58 -1.74
C LYS A 209 -10.49 11.69 -2.28
N CYS A 210 -9.52 11.17 -1.54
CA CYS A 210 -8.16 10.93 -2.02
C CYS A 210 -7.94 9.43 -2.21
N ILE A 211 -7.69 8.98 -3.44
CA ILE A 211 -7.45 7.58 -3.76
C ILE A 211 -5.99 7.39 -4.16
N TRP A 212 -5.29 6.49 -3.49
CA TRP A 212 -3.97 6.01 -3.90
C TRP A 212 -4.11 4.75 -4.74
N VAL A 213 -3.40 4.70 -5.87
CA VAL A 213 -3.34 3.52 -6.72
C VAL A 213 -1.96 3.34 -7.32
N ALA A 214 -1.49 2.09 -7.35
CA ALA A 214 -0.32 1.68 -8.10
C ALA A 214 -0.73 1.02 -9.43
N PRO A 215 -0.64 1.73 -10.57
CA PRO A 215 -1.13 1.20 -11.85
C PRO A 215 -0.38 -0.04 -12.34
N SER A 216 0.83 -0.30 -11.83
CA SER A 216 1.57 -1.55 -12.11
C SER A 216 0.84 -2.79 -11.59
N GLY A 217 -0.03 -2.64 -10.57
CA GLY A 217 -0.73 -3.75 -9.92
C GLY A 217 0.16 -4.66 -9.08
N GLY A 218 1.42 -4.29 -8.84
CA GLY A 218 2.38 -5.08 -8.07
C GLY A 218 3.56 -4.25 -7.58
N ARG A 219 4.30 -4.83 -6.63
CA ARG A 219 5.50 -4.21 -6.06
C ARG A 219 6.64 -4.16 -7.07
N ASP A 220 7.49 -3.16 -6.96
CA ASP A 220 8.76 -3.01 -7.67
C ASP A 220 9.72 -4.16 -7.29
N ARG A 221 10.77 -4.35 -8.10
CA ARG A 221 11.75 -5.44 -7.88
C ARG A 221 13.17 -4.92 -8.06
N ALA A 222 14.07 -5.46 -7.25
CA ALA A 222 15.50 -5.31 -7.48
C ALA A 222 15.90 -6.08 -8.75
N ASP A 223 16.81 -5.50 -9.55
CA ASP A 223 17.53 -6.21 -10.59
C ASP A 223 18.66 -7.08 -10.01
N GLU A 224 19.39 -7.79 -10.88
CA GLU A 224 20.50 -8.66 -10.49
C GLU A 224 21.62 -7.93 -9.73
N LYS A 225 21.71 -6.60 -9.85
CA LYS A 225 22.70 -5.75 -9.16
C LYS A 225 22.16 -5.16 -7.87
N GLY A 226 20.93 -5.50 -7.49
CA GLY A 226 20.26 -4.94 -6.32
C GLY A 226 19.65 -3.55 -6.54
N LYS A 227 19.68 -2.99 -7.76
CA LYS A 227 19.06 -1.69 -8.04
C LYS A 227 17.55 -1.88 -8.24
N ILE A 228 16.75 -1.09 -7.54
CA ILE A 228 15.30 -1.19 -7.63
C ILE A 228 14.81 -0.61 -8.96
N GLN A 229 14.05 -1.41 -9.69
CA GLN A 229 13.42 -1.04 -10.95
C GLN A 229 11.92 -0.87 -10.73
N LEU A 230 11.41 0.31 -11.11
CA LEU A 230 9.98 0.57 -11.03
C LEU A 230 9.23 -0.27 -12.05
N SER A 231 8.14 -0.89 -11.61
CA SER A 231 7.27 -1.67 -12.49
C SER A 231 6.54 -0.74 -13.47
N PHE A 232 6.45 -1.13 -14.74
CA PHE A 232 5.68 -0.39 -15.72
C PHE A 232 4.19 -0.34 -15.38
N PHE A 233 3.56 0.76 -15.74
CA PHE A 233 2.16 1.01 -15.45
C PHE A 233 1.25 0.35 -16.48
N ASP A 234 0.15 -0.22 -16.00
CA ASP A 234 -0.91 -0.74 -16.85
C ASP A 234 -1.69 0.43 -17.47
N PRO A 235 -1.66 0.60 -18.81
CA PRO A 235 -2.40 1.68 -19.47
C PRO A 235 -3.91 1.63 -19.24
N GLN A 236 -4.47 0.43 -19.00
CA GLN A 236 -5.89 0.30 -18.73
C GLN A 236 -6.25 0.76 -17.32
N SER A 237 -5.35 0.62 -16.35
CA SER A 237 -5.56 1.11 -14.98
C SER A 237 -5.65 2.64 -14.97
N ILE A 238 -4.71 3.33 -15.62
CA ILE A 238 -4.73 4.79 -15.72
C ILE A 238 -5.96 5.29 -16.47
N GLU A 239 -6.30 4.63 -17.58
CA GLU A 239 -7.49 4.98 -18.37
C GLU A 239 -8.79 4.79 -17.58
N LEU A 240 -8.87 3.78 -16.71
CA LEU A 240 -10.03 3.59 -15.82
C LEU A 240 -10.27 4.83 -14.96
N PHE A 241 -9.24 5.34 -14.28
CA PHE A 241 -9.37 6.54 -13.43
C PHE A 241 -9.67 7.80 -14.24
N ARG A 242 -9.09 7.93 -15.44
CA ARG A 242 -9.43 9.03 -16.37
C ARG A 242 -10.91 8.99 -16.75
N LEU A 243 -11.44 7.81 -17.08
CA LEU A 243 -12.85 7.63 -17.43
C LEU A 243 -13.79 7.80 -16.22
N LEU A 244 -13.34 7.45 -15.02
CA LEU A 244 -14.11 7.69 -13.79
C LEU A 244 -14.27 9.19 -13.55
N LYS A 245 -13.21 10.00 -13.72
CA LYS A 245 -13.31 11.47 -13.67
C LYS A 245 -14.42 11.99 -14.59
N ASP A 246 -14.51 11.51 -15.83
CA ASP A 246 -15.50 11.98 -16.81
C ASP A 246 -16.95 11.67 -16.39
N LYS A 247 -17.15 10.66 -15.54
CA LYS A 247 -18.46 10.26 -15.01
C LYS A 247 -18.82 10.95 -13.70
N CYS A 248 -17.84 11.50 -12.99
CA CYS A 248 -18.04 12.14 -11.70
C CYS A 248 -18.48 13.59 -11.88
N ARG A 249 -19.46 14.01 -11.08
CA ARG A 249 -19.92 15.41 -11.06
C ARG A 249 -18.95 16.35 -10.35
N ARG A 250 -18.07 15.80 -9.51
CA ARG A 250 -17.08 16.56 -8.73
C ARG A 250 -15.75 16.64 -9.49
N PRO A 251 -15.08 17.80 -9.51
CA PRO A 251 -13.73 17.89 -10.08
C PRO A 251 -12.82 16.83 -9.50
N THR A 252 -12.07 16.16 -10.38
CA THR A 252 -11.14 15.10 -10.00
C THR A 252 -9.77 15.39 -10.60
N HIS A 253 -8.76 15.39 -9.74
CA HIS A 253 -7.40 15.80 -10.02
C HIS A 253 -6.47 14.60 -9.94
N PHE A 254 -5.39 14.60 -10.73
CA PHE A 254 -4.43 13.50 -10.79
C PHE A 254 -3.07 14.01 -10.38
N TYR A 255 -2.37 13.27 -9.54
CA TYR A 255 -1.04 13.62 -9.05
C TYR A 255 -0.14 12.39 -9.06
N PRO A 256 1.15 12.55 -9.40
CA PRO A 256 2.13 11.48 -9.27
C PRO A 256 2.69 11.46 -7.85
N LEU A 257 2.94 10.26 -7.33
CA LEU A 257 3.60 10.01 -6.06
C LEU A 257 4.72 8.98 -6.27
N ALA A 258 5.96 9.36 -5.97
CA ALA A 258 7.06 8.40 -5.93
C ALA A 258 7.33 7.95 -4.48
N LEU A 259 7.54 6.65 -4.30
CA LEU A 259 7.85 5.99 -3.03
C LEU A 259 9.26 5.40 -3.10
N SER A 260 10.05 5.66 -2.07
CA SER A 260 11.26 4.90 -1.74
C SER A 260 11.10 4.26 -0.36
N THR A 261 10.49 3.08 -0.36
CA THR A 261 10.11 2.29 0.83
C THR A 261 10.60 0.84 0.75
N TYR A 262 11.19 0.41 -0.37
CA TYR A 262 11.53 -0.99 -0.67
C TYR A 262 12.25 -1.71 0.47
N ASP A 263 13.25 -1.08 1.08
CA ASP A 263 14.06 -1.72 2.13
C ASP A 263 13.29 -1.97 3.44
N LEU A 264 12.14 -1.33 3.66
CA LEU A 264 11.35 -1.51 4.88
C LEU A 264 10.89 -2.95 5.05
N LEU A 265 10.33 -3.50 3.98
CA LEU A 265 9.80 -4.86 3.92
C LEU A 265 9.83 -5.35 2.47
N PRO A 266 11.02 -5.66 1.93
CA PRO A 266 11.19 -5.96 0.52
C PRO A 266 10.38 -7.21 0.13
N PRO A 267 9.83 -7.25 -1.10
CA PRO A 267 9.17 -8.43 -1.63
C PRO A 267 10.17 -9.59 -1.77
N PRO A 268 9.71 -10.84 -1.69
CA PRO A 268 10.54 -12.00 -2.00
C PRO A 268 11.04 -11.94 -3.47
N SER A 269 12.22 -12.52 -3.70
CA SER A 269 12.86 -12.58 -5.02
C SER A 269 12.10 -13.46 -6.01
N SER A 270 11.38 -14.47 -5.54
CA SER A 270 10.43 -15.27 -6.32
C SER A 270 8.99 -14.84 -6.04
N VAL A 271 8.13 -14.91 -7.07
CA VAL A 271 6.69 -14.75 -6.89
C VAL A 271 6.16 -16.07 -6.33
N ASP A 272 6.09 -16.19 -5.01
CA ASP A 272 5.34 -17.28 -4.37
C ASP A 272 3.84 -17.01 -4.61
N ASP A 273 3.10 -18.00 -5.12
CA ASP A 273 1.66 -17.88 -5.36
C ASP A 273 0.82 -18.19 -4.12
N GLU A 274 1.42 -18.80 -3.10
CA GLU A 274 0.75 -19.20 -1.86
C GLU A 274 0.63 -18.03 -0.85
N LEU A 275 -0.25 -18.19 0.15
CA LEU A 275 -0.41 -17.25 1.26
C LEU A 275 0.73 -17.41 2.27
N GLY A 276 1.12 -16.30 2.90
CA GLY A 276 2.25 -16.27 3.85
C GLY A 276 3.59 -16.18 3.13
N GLU A 277 3.88 -15.03 2.50
CA GLU A 277 5.23 -14.76 1.99
C GLU A 277 6.22 -14.47 3.12
N GLU A 278 7.51 -14.74 2.87
CA GLU A 278 8.59 -14.37 3.79
C GLU A 278 8.67 -12.84 3.93
N ARG A 279 8.86 -12.38 5.17
CA ARG A 279 8.82 -10.97 5.56
C ARG A 279 10.12 -10.64 6.28
N LEU A 280 10.96 -9.83 5.62
CA LEU A 280 12.30 -9.49 6.08
C LEU A 280 12.36 -8.00 6.46
N PRO A 281 11.85 -7.60 7.65
CA PRO A 281 11.81 -6.20 8.04
C PRO A 281 13.22 -5.65 8.20
N LYS A 282 13.46 -4.43 7.71
CA LYS A 282 14.69 -3.67 8.01
C LYS A 282 14.36 -2.32 8.59
N ALA A 283 15.27 -1.83 9.43
CA ALA A 283 15.24 -0.46 9.88
C ALA A 283 15.81 0.46 8.80
N THR A 284 15.01 1.37 8.25
CA THR A 284 15.40 2.21 7.11
C THR A 284 14.73 3.60 7.16
N PRO A 285 15.36 4.67 6.63
CA PRO A 285 14.61 5.86 6.26
C PRO A 285 13.66 5.55 5.09
N LEU A 286 12.63 6.37 4.97
CA LEU A 286 11.60 6.29 3.93
C LEU A 286 11.46 7.64 3.25
N PHE A 287 11.11 7.63 1.96
CA PHE A 287 10.98 8.87 1.20
C PHE A 287 9.74 8.88 0.33
N LEU A 288 9.06 10.03 0.29
CA LEU A 288 7.94 10.32 -0.59
C LEU A 288 8.26 11.53 -1.45
N PHE A 289 7.77 11.54 -2.69
CA PHE A 289 7.79 12.72 -3.53
C PHE A 289 6.46 12.89 -4.26
N PHE A 290 5.69 13.91 -3.85
CA PHE A 290 4.51 14.36 -4.57
C PHE A 290 4.91 15.30 -5.72
N GLY A 291 4.41 15.06 -6.93
CA GLY A 291 4.66 15.97 -8.05
C GLY A 291 3.53 16.94 -8.35
N SER A 292 3.70 17.73 -9.40
CA SER A 292 2.67 18.61 -9.94
C SER A 292 1.47 17.85 -10.48
N GLU A 293 0.33 18.53 -10.53
CA GLU A 293 -0.91 18.00 -11.12
C GLU A 293 -0.67 17.52 -12.56
N LEU A 294 -1.24 16.35 -12.88
CA LEU A 294 -1.17 15.73 -14.20
C LEU A 294 -2.37 16.15 -15.03
N ASP A 295 -2.10 16.69 -16.22
CA ASP A 295 -3.14 16.85 -17.22
C ASP A 295 -3.26 15.57 -18.06
N LEU A 296 -4.41 14.89 -17.92
CA LEU A 296 -4.76 13.71 -18.71
C LEU A 296 -5.69 14.02 -19.89
N SER A 297 -6.00 15.30 -20.12
CA SER A 297 -6.88 15.75 -21.20
C SER A 297 -6.18 15.95 -22.54
N SER A 298 -4.84 16.09 -22.54
CA SER A 298 -4.07 16.28 -23.77
C SER A 298 -4.15 15.07 -24.70
N ASP A 299 -4.39 15.34 -25.99
CA ASP A 299 -4.20 14.36 -27.06
C ASP A 299 -2.71 13.98 -27.13
N GLU A 300 -2.40 12.71 -26.86
CA GLU A 300 -1.02 12.18 -26.84
C GLU A 300 -0.43 12.02 -28.27
N GLY A 301 -0.79 12.93 -29.19
CA GLY A 301 -0.27 13.00 -30.55
C GLY A 301 -0.54 11.74 -31.40
N SER A 302 -1.62 11.01 -31.13
CA SER A 302 -2.05 9.84 -31.92
C SER A 302 -3.57 9.83 -32.05
N SER A 303 -4.07 9.35 -33.18
CA SER A 303 -5.51 9.09 -33.40
C SER A 303 -5.92 7.68 -32.92
N ILE A 304 -4.96 6.82 -32.55
CA ILE A 304 -5.20 5.43 -32.16
C ILE A 304 -5.35 5.36 -30.63
N LYS A 305 -6.57 5.08 -30.15
CA LYS A 305 -6.92 5.03 -28.71
C LYS A 305 -5.98 4.17 -27.86
N THR A 306 -5.52 3.03 -28.37
CA THR A 306 -4.61 2.13 -27.64
C THR A 306 -3.21 2.72 -27.49
N GLU A 307 -2.73 3.43 -28.50
CA GLU A 307 -1.44 4.12 -28.47
C GLU A 307 -1.47 5.32 -27.52
N ILE A 308 -2.56 6.11 -27.55
CA ILE A 308 -2.79 7.23 -26.62
C ILE A 308 -2.68 6.74 -25.17
N ARG A 309 -3.34 5.62 -24.84
CA ARG A 309 -3.30 5.05 -23.48
C ARG A 309 -1.87 4.65 -23.07
N LYS A 310 -1.11 4.03 -23.99
CA LYS A 310 0.28 3.64 -23.74
C LYS A 310 1.18 4.85 -23.49
N LYS A 311 1.14 5.85 -24.39
CA LYS A 311 1.92 7.09 -24.27
C LYS A 311 1.63 7.83 -22.96
N ARG A 312 0.34 7.92 -22.58
CA ARG A 312 -0.06 8.50 -21.30
C ARG A 312 0.54 7.74 -20.11
N ALA A 313 0.46 6.41 -20.13
CA ALA A 313 1.02 5.58 -19.07
C ALA A 313 2.54 5.74 -18.97
N GLU A 314 3.24 5.75 -20.10
CA GLU A 314 4.68 5.97 -20.19
C GLU A 314 5.08 7.36 -19.68
N LYS A 315 4.34 8.41 -20.05
CA LYS A 315 4.57 9.79 -19.57
C LYS A 315 4.48 9.88 -18.05
N ILE A 316 3.42 9.34 -17.46
CA ILE A 316 3.22 9.35 -16.01
C ILE A 316 4.29 8.50 -15.31
N TRP A 317 4.57 7.31 -15.85
CA TRP A 317 5.63 6.45 -15.33
C TRP A 317 7.00 7.12 -15.37
N ASN A 318 7.36 7.79 -16.47
CA ASN A 318 8.62 8.52 -16.60
C ASN A 318 8.75 9.65 -15.58
N GLN A 319 7.66 10.36 -15.29
CA GLN A 319 7.63 11.39 -14.27
C GLN A 319 7.87 10.81 -12.87
N ILE A 320 7.16 9.74 -12.50
CA ILE A 320 7.33 9.07 -11.20
C ILE A 320 8.72 8.43 -11.08
N ASN A 321 9.24 7.83 -12.16
CA ASN A 321 10.59 7.29 -12.18
C ASN A 321 11.66 8.39 -12.01
N SER A 322 11.47 9.57 -12.60
CA SER A 322 12.37 10.71 -12.41
C SER A 322 12.32 11.22 -10.96
N GLN A 323 11.13 11.28 -10.37
CA GLN A 323 10.95 11.62 -8.95
C GLN A 323 11.60 10.60 -8.03
N TYR A 324 11.41 9.31 -8.31
CA TYR A 324 12.03 8.21 -7.56
C TYR A 324 13.56 8.26 -7.62
N ARG A 325 14.12 8.53 -8.81
CA ARG A 325 15.57 8.75 -8.95
C ARG A 325 16.03 9.93 -8.12
N ALA A 326 15.30 11.06 -8.13
CA ALA A 326 15.63 12.20 -7.28
C ALA A 326 15.60 11.87 -5.77
N LEU A 327 14.83 10.86 -5.33
CA LEU A 327 14.82 10.39 -3.94
C LEU A 327 16.02 9.49 -3.59
N THR A 328 16.56 8.77 -4.57
CA THR A 328 17.50 7.65 -4.34
C THR A 328 18.92 7.90 -4.87
N GLU A 329 19.06 8.80 -5.83
CA GLU A 329 20.32 9.21 -6.44
C GLU A 329 20.66 10.60 -5.86
N ASN A 330 21.55 10.61 -4.86
CA ASN A 330 22.24 11.81 -4.36
C ASN A 330 23.66 11.83 -4.90
#